data_AF-A0A7S0FZ74-F1
#
_entry.id   AF-A0A7S0FZ74-F1
#
_cell.length_a   1.000
_cell.length_b   1.000
_cell.length_c   1.000
_cell.angle_alpha   90.00
_cell.angle_beta   90.00
_cell.angle_gamma   90.00
#
_symmetry.space_group_name_H-M   'P 1'
#
loop_
_entity.id
_entity.type
_entity.pdbx_description
1 polymer ?
#
loop_
_entity_poly.entity_id
_entity_poly.type
_entity_poly.pdbx_seq_one_letter_code
_entity_poly.pdbx_strand_id
1 'polypeptide(L)'
;FEAVLLAVERLAESADLGEREFREVRGVLGPDAKLLFSGFVIALADLQDGSAVPQAWHRDGGQLFDGAETCPCHCLNVFVPLVRVHTLNGPTEFVLGSHRTHERAAEAAGTRRVLTCTAGTAIIFDYRIC
;
A
#
# COMPACT_ATOMS: atom_id res chain seq x y z
N PHE A 1 -7.01 13.38 -11.93
CA PHE A 1 -6.01 12.43 -11.42
C PHE A 1 -6.14 12.36 -9.90
N GLU A 2 -7.21 11.71 -9.44
CA GLU A 2 -7.47 11.42 -8.02
C GLU A 2 -6.59 10.25 -7.55
N ALA A 3 -6.32 10.21 -6.26
CA ALA A 3 -5.33 9.34 -5.61
C ALA A 3 -5.47 7.85 -6.00
N VAL A 4 -4.35 7.21 -6.33
CA VAL A 4 -4.29 5.75 -6.50
C VAL A 4 -4.26 5.10 -5.12
N LEU A 5 -5.41 5.06 -4.46
CA LEU A 5 -5.74 4.03 -3.49
C LEU A 5 -6.90 3.26 -4.10
N LEU A 6 -6.57 2.19 -4.81
CA LEU A 6 -7.55 1.32 -5.44
C LEU A 6 -7.66 0.06 -4.58
N ALA A 7 -8.84 -0.17 -4.00
CA ALA A 7 -9.23 -1.47 -3.51
C ALA A 7 -9.97 -2.18 -4.65
N VAL A 8 -9.35 -3.21 -5.22
CA VAL A 8 -9.96 -4.01 -6.29
C VAL A 8 -10.51 -5.28 -5.67
N GLU A 9 -11.84 -5.38 -5.56
CA GLU A 9 -12.53 -6.57 -5.08
C GLU A 9 -12.78 -7.60 -6.19
N ARG A 10 -12.69 -8.88 -5.80
CA ARG A 10 -12.76 -10.14 -6.55
C ARG A 10 -11.49 -10.56 -7.29
N LEU A 11 -10.80 -11.53 -6.69
CA LEU A 11 -10.05 -12.55 -7.43
C LEU A 11 -10.67 -13.91 -7.10
N ALA A 12 -11.33 -14.49 -8.09
CA ALA A 12 -11.82 -15.87 -8.02
C ALA A 12 -10.66 -16.85 -7.82
N GLU A 13 -10.99 -17.99 -7.22
CA GLU A 13 -10.12 -19.12 -6.93
C GLU A 13 -9.21 -19.50 -8.12
N SER A 14 -8.00 -18.96 -8.17
CA SER A 14 -6.92 -19.58 -8.94
C SER A 14 -5.71 -19.68 -8.02
N ALA A 15 -5.08 -20.85 -8.03
CA ALA A 15 -3.96 -21.19 -7.16
C ALA A 15 -2.61 -20.69 -7.68
N ASP A 16 -2.60 -19.94 -8.78
CA ASP A 16 -1.38 -19.49 -9.44
C ASP A 16 -1.19 -17.99 -9.25
N LEU A 17 -0.24 -17.61 -8.39
CA LEU A 17 0.15 -16.21 -8.14
C LEU A 17 1.21 -15.73 -9.14
N GLY A 18 1.83 -16.64 -9.91
CA GLY A 18 3.02 -16.35 -10.74
C GLY A 18 2.75 -15.51 -11.99
N GLU A 19 1.53 -15.54 -12.51
CA GLU A 19 1.12 -14.81 -13.74
C GLU A 19 -0.07 -13.87 -13.51
N ARG A 20 -0.29 -13.40 -12.27
CA ARG A 20 -1.36 -12.42 -12.02
C ARG A 20 -0.93 -11.04 -12.49
N GLU A 21 -1.41 -10.67 -13.67
CA GLU A 21 -1.18 -9.35 -14.24
C GLU A 21 -2.15 -8.33 -13.64
N PHE A 22 -1.64 -7.45 -12.78
CA PHE A 22 -2.40 -6.29 -12.30
C PHE A 22 -2.47 -5.24 -13.41
N ARG A 23 -3.55 -5.26 -14.20
CA ARG A 23 -3.76 -4.33 -15.31
C ARG A 23 -3.74 -2.87 -14.85
N GLU A 24 -4.22 -2.63 -13.64
CA GLU A 24 -4.24 -1.33 -12.98
C GLU A 24 -2.82 -0.79 -12.79
N VAL A 25 -1.85 -1.64 -12.45
CA VAL A 25 -0.45 -1.25 -12.31
C VAL A 25 0.12 -0.77 -13.64
N ARG A 26 -0.10 -1.52 -14.73
CA ARG A 26 0.35 -1.09 -16.07
C ARG A 26 -0.42 0.13 -16.58
N GLY A 27 -1.68 0.29 -16.18
CA GLY A 27 -2.48 1.48 -16.48
C GLY A 27 -1.89 2.75 -15.87
N VAL A 28 -1.23 2.64 -14.71
CA VAL A 28 -0.60 3.77 -14.01
C VAL A 28 0.88 3.95 -14.41
N LEU A 29 1.66 2.88 -14.41
CA LEU A 29 3.12 2.91 -14.59
C LEU A 29 3.57 2.70 -16.05
N GLY A 30 2.66 2.31 -16.93
CA GLY A 30 2.96 1.96 -18.32
C GLY A 30 3.21 0.47 -18.56
N PRO A 31 3.29 0.06 -19.84
CA PRO A 31 3.38 -1.35 -20.23
C PRO A 31 4.69 -2.00 -19.81
N ASP A 32 5.76 -1.23 -19.61
CA ASP A 32 7.10 -1.75 -19.30
C ASP A 32 7.35 -1.96 -17.81
N ALA A 33 6.35 -1.72 -16.94
CA ALA A 33 6.45 -1.94 -15.51
C ALA A 33 6.98 -3.35 -15.16
N LYS A 34 7.93 -3.40 -14.22
CA LYS A 34 8.59 -4.62 -13.73
C LYS A 34 8.38 -4.80 -12.23
N LEU A 35 8.31 -6.06 -11.81
CA LEU A 35 8.33 -6.41 -10.39
C LEU A 35 9.74 -6.12 -9.83
N LEU A 36 9.81 -5.26 -8.81
CA LEU A 36 11.07 -4.92 -8.13
C LEU A 36 11.32 -5.81 -6.91
N PHE A 37 10.27 -6.10 -6.14
CA PHE A 37 10.33 -6.86 -4.90
C PHE A 37 9.02 -7.61 -4.65
N SER A 38 9.10 -8.77 -4.00
CA SER A 38 7.94 -9.53 -3.52
C SER A 38 8.30 -10.24 -2.22
N GLY A 39 7.33 -10.30 -1.30
CA GLY A 39 7.52 -10.93 0.00
C GLY A 39 6.21 -11.00 0.79
N PHE A 40 6.32 -11.48 2.02
CA PHE A 40 5.20 -11.57 2.95
C PHE A 40 5.42 -10.62 4.13
N VAL A 41 4.34 -10.00 4.57
CA VAL A 41 4.30 -9.23 5.83
C VAL A 41 3.40 -9.99 6.79
N ILE A 42 3.93 -10.30 7.97
CA ILE A 42 3.21 -11.02 9.02
C ILE A 42 3.09 -10.08 10.23
N ALA A 43 1.86 -9.70 10.55
CA ALA A 43 1.57 -8.97 11.78
C ALA A 43 1.39 -9.99 12.92
N LEU A 44 2.29 -9.92 13.91
CA LEU A 44 2.24 -10.78 15.09
C LEU A 44 1.92 -9.92 16.33
N ALA A 45 1.00 -10.41 17.14
CA ALA A 45 0.82 -9.93 18.50
C ALA A 45 1.76 -10.68 19.44
N ASP A 46 2.11 -10.04 20.55
CA ASP A 46 2.77 -10.67 21.69
C ASP A 46 1.88 -11.80 22.22
N LEU A 47 2.49 -12.96 22.44
CA LEU A 47 1.77 -14.17 22.83
C LEU A 47 1.35 -14.18 24.31
N GLN A 48 1.92 -13.31 25.16
CA GLN A 48 1.58 -13.23 26.58
C GLN A 48 0.39 -12.32 26.84
N ASP A 49 0.36 -11.14 26.23
CA ASP A 49 -0.68 -10.13 26.51
C ASP A 49 -1.52 -9.74 25.28
N GLY A 50 -1.22 -10.28 24.10
CA GLY A 50 -1.94 -9.98 22.87
C GLY A 50 -1.67 -8.57 22.32
N SER A 51 -0.71 -7.84 22.88
CA SER A 51 -0.35 -6.49 22.42
C SER A 51 0.45 -6.56 21.12
N ALA A 52 0.41 -5.50 20.32
CA ALA A 52 1.27 -5.38 19.14
C ALA A 52 1.88 -3.98 19.13
N VAL A 53 3.16 -3.88 18.76
CA VAL A 53 3.84 -2.59 18.60
C VAL A 53 3.49 -2.03 17.21
N PRO A 54 2.85 -0.86 17.11
CA PRO A 54 2.58 -0.24 15.81
C PRO A 54 3.88 0.07 15.07
N GLN A 55 3.89 -0.09 13.75
CA GLN A 55 4.99 0.39 12.94
C GLN A 55 5.06 1.93 13.00
N ALA A 56 6.27 2.47 12.91
CA ALA A 56 6.45 3.91 12.73
C ALA A 56 5.87 4.35 11.38
N TRP A 57 5.26 5.52 11.32
CA TRP A 57 4.82 6.11 10.04
C TRP A 57 6.04 6.31 9.12
N HIS A 58 5.96 5.74 7.93
CA HIS A 58 7.02 5.79 6.93
C HIS A 58 6.44 5.65 5.53
N ARG A 59 7.25 6.02 4.55
CA ARG A 59 7.06 5.66 3.15
C ARG A 59 7.96 4.48 2.85
N ASP A 60 7.53 3.60 1.96
CA ASP A 60 8.39 2.52 1.47
C ASP A 60 9.48 3.06 0.52
N GLY A 61 9.23 4.23 -0.10
CA GLY A 61 10.24 4.94 -0.87
C GLY A 61 9.99 6.45 -0.98
N GLY A 62 11.00 7.15 -1.48
CA GLY A 62 11.03 8.60 -1.58
C GLY A 62 10.54 9.16 -2.91
N GLN A 63 10.55 10.48 -3.00
CA GLN A 63 10.49 11.18 -4.28
C GLN A 63 11.77 10.90 -5.07
N LEU A 64 11.72 10.94 -6.41
CA LEU A 64 12.91 10.68 -7.23
C LEU A 64 13.99 11.76 -7.07
N PHE A 65 13.57 13.00 -6.82
CA PHE A 65 14.45 14.16 -6.73
C PHE A 65 14.12 14.99 -5.51
N ASP A 66 15.14 15.46 -4.81
CA ASP A 66 14.99 16.33 -3.64
C ASP A 66 14.60 17.75 -4.06
N GLY A 67 13.61 18.34 -3.38
CA GLY A 67 13.23 19.75 -3.55
C GLY A 67 12.60 20.14 -4.91
N ALA A 68 12.35 19.17 -5.80
CA ALA A 68 11.67 19.38 -7.07
C ALA A 68 10.15 19.23 -6.95
N GLU A 69 9.42 19.63 -7.99
CA GLU A 69 7.99 19.29 -8.11
C GLU A 69 7.78 17.77 -8.03
N THR A 70 6.71 17.35 -7.37
CA THR A 70 6.37 15.93 -7.24
C THR A 70 6.18 15.30 -8.61
N CYS A 71 7.03 14.32 -8.93
CA CYS A 71 6.90 13.54 -10.16
C CYS A 71 5.64 12.66 -10.15
N PRO A 72 5.13 12.26 -11.33
CA PRO A 72 4.11 11.23 -11.44
C PRO A 72 4.47 9.95 -10.68
N CYS A 73 3.45 9.12 -10.42
CA CYS A 73 3.65 7.80 -9.82
C CYS A 73 4.64 7.00 -10.65
N HIS A 74 5.70 6.51 -10.00
CA HIS A 74 6.79 5.76 -10.66
C HIS A 74 6.98 4.37 -10.06
N CYS A 75 6.23 4.03 -9.02
CA CYS A 75 6.19 2.70 -8.46
C CYS A 75 4.96 2.53 -7.56
N LEU A 76 4.46 1.30 -7.50
CA LEU A 76 3.27 0.92 -6.77
C LEU A 76 3.57 -0.30 -5.92
N ASN A 77 3.02 -0.31 -4.72
CA ASN A 77 2.87 -1.54 -3.94
C ASN A 77 1.54 -2.19 -4.28
N VAL A 78 1.55 -3.52 -4.33
CA VAL A 78 0.35 -4.35 -4.44
C VAL A 78 0.33 -5.29 -3.25
N PHE A 79 -0.55 -5.00 -2.29
CA PHE A 79 -0.72 -5.80 -1.10
C PHE A 79 -1.97 -6.67 -1.23
N VAL A 80 -1.83 -7.98 -1.07
CA VAL A 80 -2.93 -8.94 -1.14
C VAL A 80 -3.04 -9.65 0.20
N PRO A 81 -3.98 -9.26 1.07
CA PRO A 81 -4.12 -9.89 2.37
C PRO A 81 -4.50 -11.36 2.24
N LEU A 82 -3.79 -12.22 2.98
CA LEU A 82 -4.06 -13.66 3.01
C LEU A 82 -5.15 -14.04 4.03
N VAL A 83 -5.52 -13.08 4.87
CA VAL A 83 -6.60 -13.18 5.86
C VAL A 83 -7.49 -11.96 5.74
N ARG A 84 -8.71 -12.03 6.28
CA ARG A 84 -9.57 -10.85 6.39
C ARG A 84 -8.87 -9.80 7.26
N VAL A 85 -8.78 -8.58 6.76
CA VAL A 85 -8.26 -7.43 7.50
C VAL A 85 -9.41 -6.68 8.15
N HIS A 86 -9.33 -6.47 9.46
CA HIS A 86 -10.30 -5.71 10.25
C HIS A 86 -9.58 -4.88 11.31
N THR A 87 -10.29 -3.98 11.98
CA THR A 87 -9.71 -3.01 12.92
C THR A 87 -8.96 -3.58 14.12
N LEU A 88 -9.06 -4.89 14.37
CA LEU A 88 -8.47 -5.55 15.54
C LEU A 88 -7.25 -6.42 15.20
N ASN A 89 -6.90 -6.60 13.91
CA ASN A 89 -5.79 -7.48 13.51
C ASN A 89 -4.67 -6.75 12.74
N GLY A 90 -4.46 -5.47 13.05
CA GLY A 90 -3.37 -4.66 12.50
C GLY A 90 -3.59 -4.25 11.04
N PRO A 91 -4.71 -3.59 10.69
CA PRO A 91 -4.91 -3.07 9.35
C PRO A 91 -3.88 -1.99 9.02
N THR A 92 -3.43 -1.94 7.75
CA THR A 92 -2.61 -0.83 7.28
C THR A 92 -3.40 0.47 7.34
N GLU A 93 -2.77 1.51 7.86
CA GLU A 93 -3.29 2.86 7.86
C GLU A 93 -2.57 3.71 6.81
N PHE A 94 -3.30 4.64 6.22
CA PHE A 94 -2.80 5.54 5.18
C PHE A 94 -3.19 6.98 5.50
N VAL A 95 -2.29 7.92 5.22
CA VAL A 95 -2.55 9.35 5.11
C VAL A 95 -2.83 9.68 3.65
N LEU A 96 -4.09 9.94 3.32
CA LEU A 96 -4.47 10.26 1.94
C LEU A 96 -3.78 11.52 1.44
N GLY A 97 -3.18 11.43 0.25
CA GLY A 97 -2.48 12.54 -0.41
C GLY A 97 -1.02 12.76 0.01
N SER A 98 -0.52 12.03 1.02
CA SER A 98 0.87 12.17 1.52
C SER A 98 1.94 11.92 0.45
N HIS A 99 1.66 11.06 -0.54
CA HIS A 99 2.53 10.84 -1.70
C HIS A 99 2.85 12.09 -2.55
N ARG A 100 2.10 13.19 -2.36
CA ARG A 100 2.25 14.45 -3.12
C ARG A 100 3.06 15.53 -2.42
N THR A 101 3.51 15.27 -1.20
CA THR A 101 4.31 16.24 -0.45
C THR A 101 5.73 15.72 -0.24
N HIS A 102 6.64 16.63 0.09
CA HIS A 102 7.98 16.33 0.59
C HIS A 102 8.08 16.58 2.11
N GLU A 103 7.03 17.15 2.71
CA GLU A 103 7.02 17.65 4.08
C GLU A 103 6.28 16.71 5.04
N ARG A 104 7.02 16.13 5.99
CA ARG A 104 6.46 15.26 7.05
C ARG A 104 5.37 15.93 7.88
N ALA A 105 5.45 17.25 8.08
CA ALA A 105 4.44 17.99 8.84
C ALA A 105 3.07 18.01 8.14
N ALA A 106 3.07 18.15 6.81
CA ALA A 106 1.84 18.10 6.01
C ALA A 106 1.21 16.70 6.01
N GLU A 107 2.02 15.65 6.08
CA GLU A 107 1.54 14.27 6.23
C GLU A 107 0.85 14.05 7.58
N ALA A 108 1.45 14.53 8.67
CA ALA A 108 0.88 14.38 10.00
C ALA A 108 -0.51 15.04 10.14
N ALA A 109 -0.77 16.08 9.37
CA ALA A 109 -2.05 16.80 9.31
C ALA A 109 -3.05 16.21 8.29
N GLY A 110 -2.64 15.22 7.49
CA GLY A 110 -3.46 14.65 6.43
C GLY A 110 -4.61 13.76 6.92
N THR A 111 -5.53 13.43 6.00
CA THR A 111 -6.69 12.58 6.32
C THR A 111 -6.27 11.13 6.43
N ARG A 112 -6.38 10.56 7.64
CA ARG A 112 -6.07 9.14 7.89
C ARG A 112 -7.21 8.22 7.47
N ARG A 113 -6.85 7.05 6.94
CA ARG A 113 -7.77 5.97 6.59
C ARG A 113 -7.20 4.63 7.01
N VAL A 114 -8.01 3.88 7.75
CA VAL A 114 -7.76 2.47 8.06
C VAL A 114 -8.41 1.64 6.99
N LEU A 115 -7.66 0.75 6.33
CA LEU A 115 -8.21 -0.10 5.29
C LEU A 115 -8.56 -1.48 5.83
N THR A 116 -9.84 -1.83 5.74
CA THR A 116 -10.35 -3.16 6.07
C THR A 116 -10.88 -3.82 4.81
N CYS A 117 -10.62 -5.11 4.62
CA CYS A 117 -11.03 -5.83 3.41
C CYS A 117 -11.04 -7.34 3.65
N THR A 118 -11.62 -8.08 2.70
CA THR A 118 -11.58 -9.55 2.71
C THR A 118 -10.22 -10.07 2.23
N ALA A 119 -9.90 -11.32 2.57
CA ALA A 119 -8.74 -12.01 2.02
C ALA A 119 -8.81 -12.03 0.49
N GLY A 120 -7.66 -11.86 -0.17
CA GLY A 120 -7.54 -11.84 -1.63
C GLY A 120 -7.88 -10.51 -2.31
N THR A 121 -8.41 -9.51 -1.58
CA THR A 121 -8.63 -8.17 -2.15
C THR A 121 -7.30 -7.47 -2.38
N ALA A 122 -7.02 -7.04 -3.61
CA ALA A 122 -5.79 -6.32 -3.91
C ALA A 122 -5.90 -4.86 -3.46
N ILE A 123 -4.92 -4.40 -2.69
CA ILE A 123 -4.75 -3.02 -2.26
C ILE A 123 -3.57 -2.46 -3.02
N ILE A 124 -3.83 -1.50 -3.92
CA ILE A 124 -2.81 -0.89 -4.77
C ILE A 124 -2.62 0.55 -4.34
N PHE A 125 -1.38 0.91 -4.04
CA PHE A 125 -1.03 2.26 -3.56
C PHE A 125 0.35 2.70 -4.04
N ASP A 126 0.51 4.02 -4.20
CA ASP A 126 1.80 4.66 -4.45
C ASP A 126 2.73 4.40 -3.25
N TYR A 127 3.93 3.83 -3.46
CA TYR A 127 4.82 3.49 -2.34
C TYR A 127 5.24 4.71 -1.51
N ARG A 128 5.04 5.91 -2.04
CA ARG A 128 5.39 7.19 -1.40
C ARG A 128 4.34 7.64 -0.40
N ILE A 129 3.22 6.92 -0.28
CA ILE A 129 2.22 7.20 0.74
C ILE A 129 2.78 6.82 2.12
N CYS A 130 2.54 7.68 3.10
CA CYS A 130 2.61 7.34 4.53
C CYS A 130 1.27 6.83 4.99
#